data_AF-A0A0M9VP81-F1
#
_entry.id   AF-A0A0M9VP81-F1
#
_cell.length_a   1.000
_cell.length_b   1.000
_cell.length_c   1.000
_cell.angle_alpha   90.00
_cell.angle_beta   90.00
_cell.angle_gamma   90.00
#
_symmetry.space_group_name_H-M   'P 1'
#
loop_
_entity.id
_entity.type
_entity.pdbx_description
1 polymer ?
#
loop_
_entity_poly.entity_id
_entity_poly.type
_entity_poly.pdbx_seq_one_letter_code
_entity_poly.pdbx_strand_id
1 'polypeptide(L)'
;MQKRIAQDRLEAAQKKAALEAFARPRPRKVARTERPARRVMSHSRSVSDDDDDDADDAALDRLARSSASSSQYGTSTFHYHVPRSILPPDGYDPLAPELRATASGPISSRSLVETSETIYVPFFEGLEEQPVVTLEYPAIDAQEEFLLLVPKDVDEYDPISDLLRVVHAVVAHYIPAAQQPQFGHLDHLETGSNAGNTLDKVSARLAMRADSSGPSSRSTTPVPSTTSTPPPLSGPADETESILRSFTKARNRRNGPLFVRSVERYNALLRTLRQDGTITSHLATLGASHGMPEGVWRTIQEQVYARVAAPHVDKLKQYEAFSDYVYGEMLPPFLSEIERIAQMGPQSVFVDLGSGIGNILLQASLQTGCASYGCEVMETPSALATKQIIEATHRWRMWNVCGGPAMEAWCEDFTESDRVREVLRRADVVLVNNYAFRPKTNDTLSLLFLDLKDGAKIFSLRPFVPTDFRLTERTASSPLAILRVEERRYASGCVSWTGGSGAYYVQTVDRSLIQHFTASAVPENTTAM
;
A
#
# COMPACT_ATOMS: atom_id res chain seq x y z
N MET A 1 50.84 17.68 29.83
CA MET A 1 50.57 16.31 29.33
C MET A 1 49.84 15.45 30.37
N GLN A 2 50.35 15.30 31.61
CA GLN A 2 49.70 14.49 32.65
C GLN A 2 48.30 14.98 33.09
N LYS A 3 48.04 16.30 33.10
CA LYS A 3 46.69 16.84 33.39
C LYS A 3 45.64 16.49 32.31
N ARG A 4 46.07 16.39 31.05
CA ARG A 4 45.17 16.07 29.92
C ARG A 4 44.79 14.59 29.91
N ILE A 5 45.76 13.72 30.21
CA ILE A 5 45.54 12.27 30.39
C ILE A 5 44.64 11.97 31.60
N ALA A 6 44.72 12.76 32.68
CA ALA A 6 43.82 12.61 33.82
C ALA A 6 42.38 13.04 33.50
N GLN A 7 42.21 14.07 32.68
CA GLN A 7 40.92 14.57 32.25
C GLN A 7 40.23 13.62 31.26
N ASP A 8 40.98 13.08 30.29
CA ASP A 8 40.46 12.08 29.35
C ASP A 8 40.06 10.77 30.06
N ARG A 9 40.78 10.39 31.12
CA ARG A 9 40.42 9.23 31.96
C ARG A 9 39.17 9.46 32.81
N LEU A 10 38.94 10.70 33.26
CA LEU A 10 37.75 11.07 34.01
C LEU A 10 36.51 11.08 33.11
N GLU A 11 36.63 11.62 31.89
CA GLU A 11 35.56 11.62 30.89
C GLU A 11 35.23 10.20 30.39
N ALA A 12 36.23 9.35 30.21
CA ALA A 12 36.03 7.94 29.86
C ALA A 12 35.34 7.15 30.99
N ALA A 13 35.68 7.43 32.25
CA ALA A 13 35.02 6.82 33.41
C ALA A 13 33.56 7.27 33.57
N GLN A 14 33.27 8.54 33.30
CA GLN A 14 31.91 9.09 33.33
C GLN A 14 31.03 8.54 32.20
N LYS A 15 31.57 8.39 30.98
CA LYS A 15 30.88 7.73 29.87
C LYS A 15 30.59 6.25 30.14
N LYS A 16 31.54 5.53 30.76
CA LYS A 16 31.34 4.13 31.13
C LYS A 16 30.27 3.95 32.22
N ALA A 17 30.24 4.83 33.22
CA ALA A 17 29.22 4.81 34.27
C ALA A 17 27.81 5.14 33.74
N ALA A 18 27.70 6.03 32.74
CA ALA A 18 26.42 6.35 32.09
C ALA A 18 25.88 5.17 31.26
N LEU A 19 26.75 4.43 30.57
CA LEU A 19 26.39 3.23 29.80
C LEU A 19 25.96 2.06 30.71
N GLU A 20 26.61 1.87 31.86
CA GLU A 20 26.23 0.83 32.83
C GLU A 20 24.92 1.17 33.58
N ALA A 21 24.55 2.45 33.70
CA ALA A 21 23.30 2.88 34.31
C ALA A 21 22.06 2.63 33.41
N PHE A 22 22.23 2.61 32.09
CA PHE A 22 21.17 2.29 31.12
C PHE A 22 20.92 0.78 30.96
N ALA A 23 21.86 -0.08 31.38
CA ALA A 23 21.80 -1.53 31.18
C ALA A 23 21.08 -2.33 32.28
N ARG A 24 20.45 -1.68 33.27
CA ARG A 24 19.70 -2.39 34.33
C ARG A 24 18.19 -2.44 34.03
N PRO A 25 17.57 -3.63 33.94
CA PRO A 25 16.12 -3.73 33.76
C PRO A 25 15.39 -3.34 35.05
N ARG A 26 14.38 -2.47 34.93
CA ARG A 26 13.48 -2.09 36.04
C ARG A 26 12.53 -3.26 36.38
N PRO A 27 12.19 -3.48 37.66
CA PRO A 27 11.34 -4.61 38.05
C PRO A 27 9.87 -4.38 37.64
N ARG A 28 9.26 -5.40 37.01
CA ARG A 28 7.84 -5.45 36.64
C ARG A 28 6.97 -5.43 37.91
N LYS A 29 6.11 -4.42 38.06
CA LYS A 29 5.01 -4.41 39.04
C LYS A 29 3.86 -5.27 38.52
N VAL A 30 3.46 -6.26 39.31
CA VAL A 30 2.28 -7.11 39.08
C VAL A 30 1.03 -6.30 39.43
N ALA A 31 0.16 -6.06 38.44
CA ALA A 31 -1.13 -5.41 38.66
C ALA A 31 -2.15 -6.45 39.13
N ARG A 32 -2.71 -6.20 40.32
CA ARG A 32 -3.77 -6.97 40.95
C ARG A 32 -5.10 -6.29 40.62
N THR A 33 -6.04 -7.06 40.10
CA THR A 33 -7.37 -6.62 39.64
C THR A 33 -8.31 -6.36 40.83
N GLU A 34 -8.76 -5.11 41.01
CA GLU A 34 -9.98 -4.79 41.76
C GLU A 34 -10.75 -3.65 41.07
N ARG A 35 -12.04 -3.90 40.78
CA ARG A 35 -13.05 -2.88 40.42
C ARG A 35 -13.55 -2.22 41.71
N PRO A 36 -13.90 -0.92 41.71
CA PRO A 36 -15.33 -0.59 41.68
C PRO A 36 -15.76 0.77 41.04
N ALA A 37 -17.02 0.74 40.60
CA ALA A 37 -18.12 1.73 40.66
C ALA A 37 -18.00 3.21 40.20
N ARG A 38 -19.02 3.56 39.38
CA ARG A 38 -19.52 4.87 38.91
C ARG A 38 -19.49 6.02 39.93
N ARG A 39 -19.12 7.23 39.47
CA ARG A 39 -19.78 8.50 39.86
C ARG A 39 -19.64 9.60 38.79
N VAL A 40 -20.71 10.38 38.67
CA VAL A 40 -20.94 11.50 37.73
C VAL A 40 -20.38 12.82 38.32
N MET A 41 -19.69 13.66 37.51
CA MET A 41 -19.96 15.10 37.30
C MET A 41 -18.74 15.91 36.79
N SER A 42 -19.00 16.64 35.68
CA SER A 42 -18.67 18.05 35.36
C SER A 42 -17.23 18.63 35.36
N HIS A 43 -16.96 19.33 34.24
CA HIS A 43 -16.16 20.55 34.02
C HIS A 43 -14.70 20.44 33.52
N SER A 44 -14.54 20.93 32.27
CA SER A 44 -13.45 21.77 31.72
C SER A 44 -12.02 21.58 32.23
N ARG A 45 -11.08 21.24 31.32
CA ARG A 45 -9.82 21.99 31.09
C ARG A 45 -8.91 21.36 30.04
N SER A 46 -8.26 22.27 29.28
CA SER A 46 -6.91 22.26 28.70
C SER A 46 -6.32 20.93 28.23
N VAL A 47 -6.06 20.87 26.93
CA VAL A 47 -5.13 19.94 26.26
C VAL A 47 -3.72 20.25 26.75
N SER A 48 -3.09 19.29 27.41
CA SER A 48 -1.64 19.21 27.58
C SER A 48 -1.17 18.04 26.72
N ASP A 49 -0.37 18.35 25.70
CA ASP A 49 0.49 17.41 24.98
C ASP A 49 1.53 16.88 25.96
N ASP A 50 1.65 15.55 26.04
CA ASP A 50 2.86 14.80 26.41
C ASP A 50 2.43 13.33 26.61
N ASP A 51 2.54 12.51 25.55
CA ASP A 51 2.74 11.05 25.56
C ASP A 51 2.58 10.50 24.12
N ASP A 52 3.59 10.65 23.24
CA ASP A 52 3.58 10.09 21.88
C ASP A 52 4.88 9.34 21.48
N ASP A 53 5.79 9.06 22.42
CA ASP A 53 7.11 8.46 22.11
C ASP A 53 7.08 6.94 21.78
N ASP A 54 5.93 6.25 21.95
CA ASP A 54 5.78 4.80 21.66
C ASP A 54 4.95 4.51 20.40
N ALA A 55 4.52 5.52 19.65
CA ALA A 55 3.60 5.36 18.51
C ALA A 55 4.26 4.86 17.21
N ASP A 56 5.55 5.16 17.03
CA ASP A 56 6.24 5.00 15.74
C ASP A 56 6.60 3.54 15.41
N ASP A 57 7.03 2.75 16.41
CA ASP A 57 7.31 1.32 16.21
C ASP A 57 6.02 0.53 15.91
N ALA A 58 4.89 0.94 16.47
CA ALA A 58 3.60 0.28 16.24
C ALA A 58 3.03 0.54 14.83
N ALA A 59 3.42 1.63 14.16
CA ALA A 59 2.91 2.03 12.85
C ALA A 59 3.47 1.17 11.71
N LEU A 60 4.78 0.89 11.74
CA LEU A 60 5.44 0.01 10.76
C LEU A 60 5.05 -1.46 10.94
N ASP A 61 4.88 -1.89 12.20
CA ASP A 61 4.41 -3.23 12.56
C ASP A 61 2.94 -3.47 12.14
N ARG A 62 2.12 -2.40 12.07
CA ARG A 62 0.75 -2.47 11.52
C ARG A 62 0.74 -2.64 10.00
N LEU A 63 1.70 -2.08 9.26
CA LEU A 63 1.81 -2.24 7.80
C LEU A 63 2.26 -3.64 7.40
N ALA A 64 3.21 -4.23 8.13
CA ALA A 64 3.60 -5.63 7.97
C ALA A 64 2.42 -6.58 8.28
N ARG A 65 1.64 -6.30 9.33
CA ARG A 65 0.45 -7.08 9.68
C ARG A 65 -0.75 -6.85 8.77
N SER A 66 -0.94 -5.64 8.22
CA SER A 66 -2.08 -5.32 7.35
C SER A 66 -1.94 -5.94 5.96
N SER A 67 -0.71 -6.17 5.49
CA SER A 67 -0.43 -6.91 4.26
C SER A 67 -0.59 -8.44 4.42
N ALA A 68 -0.46 -8.97 5.64
CA ALA A 68 -0.77 -10.38 5.95
C ALA A 68 -2.28 -10.68 6.07
N SER A 69 -3.11 -9.68 6.40
CA SER A 69 -4.57 -9.81 6.55
C SER A 69 -5.34 -8.90 5.59
N SER A 70 -5.73 -9.45 4.44
CA SER A 70 -6.59 -8.81 3.42
C SER A 70 -7.98 -8.39 3.91
N SER A 71 -8.30 -8.54 5.21
CA SER A 71 -9.58 -8.18 5.82
C SER A 71 -9.55 -6.90 6.68
N GLN A 72 -8.38 -6.27 6.89
CA GLN A 72 -8.23 -5.19 7.87
C GLN A 72 -8.19 -3.76 7.31
N TYR A 73 -7.98 -3.57 6.01
CA TYR A 73 -8.36 -2.31 5.38
C TYR A 73 -9.89 -2.33 5.29
N GLY A 74 -10.56 -1.70 6.27
CA GLY A 74 -12.00 -1.51 6.19
C GLY A 74 -12.37 -0.97 4.81
N THR A 75 -13.53 -1.39 4.28
CA THR A 75 -14.10 -0.82 3.04
C THR A 75 -13.93 0.69 3.09
N SER A 76 -13.17 1.24 2.14
CA SER A 76 -13.00 2.69 2.03
C SER A 76 -14.38 3.31 2.10
N THR A 77 -14.60 4.23 3.04
CA THR A 77 -15.89 4.94 3.13
C THR A 77 -16.15 5.78 1.89
N PHE A 78 -15.15 5.98 1.05
CA PHE A 78 -15.21 6.76 -0.18
C PHE A 78 -14.63 5.97 -1.35
N HIS A 79 -15.50 5.66 -2.32
CA HIS A 79 -15.09 5.10 -3.59
C HIS A 79 -14.95 6.24 -4.61
N TYR A 80 -13.73 6.48 -5.10
CA TYR A 80 -13.49 7.42 -6.18
C TYR A 80 -13.11 6.67 -7.45
N HIS A 81 -14.00 6.74 -8.43
CA HIS A 81 -13.89 6.06 -9.71
C HIS A 81 -13.84 7.09 -10.83
N VAL A 82 -12.92 6.88 -11.77
CA VAL A 82 -12.67 7.79 -12.88
C VAL A 82 -12.91 7.03 -14.18
N PRO A 83 -14.11 7.15 -14.79
CA PRO A 83 -14.39 6.56 -16.09
C PRO A 83 -13.36 7.03 -17.13
N ARG A 84 -12.57 6.10 -17.66
CA ARG A 84 -11.47 6.34 -18.61
C ARG A 84 -11.09 5.07 -19.36
N SER A 85 -10.36 5.19 -20.47
CA SER A 85 -9.68 4.01 -21.01
C SER A 85 -8.66 3.49 -19.99
N ILE A 86 -8.83 2.25 -19.57
CA ILE A 86 -7.88 1.53 -18.70
C ILE A 86 -7.02 0.56 -19.49
N LEU A 87 -7.35 0.29 -20.75
CA LEU A 87 -6.52 -0.52 -21.64
C LEU A 87 -5.30 0.28 -22.10
N PRO A 88 -4.10 -0.34 -22.16
CA PRO A 88 -2.91 0.31 -22.63
C PRO A 88 -3.05 0.70 -24.12
N PRO A 89 -2.80 1.96 -24.51
CA PRO A 89 -2.69 2.32 -25.91
C PRO A 89 -1.49 1.66 -26.58
N ASP A 90 -1.48 1.63 -27.91
CA ASP A 90 -0.34 1.11 -28.68
C ASP A 90 0.95 1.85 -28.30
N GLY A 91 1.99 1.10 -27.95
CA GLY A 91 3.28 1.66 -27.53
C GLY A 91 3.28 2.30 -26.14
N TYR A 92 2.29 2.02 -25.29
CA TYR A 92 2.21 2.56 -23.93
C TYR A 92 3.47 2.25 -23.11
N ASP A 93 4.17 3.32 -22.73
CA ASP A 93 5.27 3.26 -21.78
C ASP A 93 5.36 4.59 -21.01
N PRO A 94 4.98 4.60 -19.72
CA PRO A 94 4.97 5.82 -18.91
C PRO A 94 6.36 6.14 -18.33
N LEU A 95 7.37 5.28 -18.55
CA LEU A 95 8.72 5.50 -18.05
C LEU A 95 9.46 6.55 -18.89
N ALA A 96 10.15 7.45 -18.19
CA ALA A 96 11.14 8.34 -18.81
C ALA A 96 12.25 7.52 -19.50
N PRO A 97 12.85 8.01 -20.60
CA PRO A 97 13.88 7.28 -21.36
C PRO A 97 15.05 6.78 -20.51
N GLU A 98 15.50 7.57 -19.55
CA GLU A 98 16.62 7.24 -18.67
C GLU A 98 16.28 6.08 -17.74
N LEU A 99 15.04 6.05 -17.24
CA LEU A 99 14.55 4.98 -16.37
C LEU A 99 14.29 3.70 -17.18
N ARG A 100 13.78 3.83 -18.41
CA ARG A 100 13.61 2.70 -19.34
C ARG A 100 14.94 2.03 -19.65
N ALA A 101 16.02 2.81 -19.82
CA ALA A 101 17.35 2.29 -20.13
C ALA A 101 17.94 1.43 -18.99
N THR A 102 17.49 1.62 -17.76
CA THR A 102 17.97 0.89 -16.57
C THR A 102 16.96 -0.13 -16.04
N ALA A 103 15.77 -0.21 -16.64
CA ALA A 103 14.69 -1.09 -16.19
C ALA A 103 15.04 -2.57 -16.36
N SER A 104 15.02 -3.33 -15.26
CA SER A 104 15.04 -4.79 -15.27
C SER A 104 13.66 -5.37 -15.62
N GLY A 105 13.60 -6.66 -15.93
CA GLY A 105 12.33 -7.37 -16.10
C GLY A 105 11.51 -7.49 -14.80
N PRO A 106 10.25 -7.95 -14.88
CA PRO A 106 9.39 -8.14 -13.72
C PRO A 106 9.97 -9.17 -12.74
N ILE A 107 9.80 -8.93 -11.44
CA ILE A 107 10.24 -9.86 -10.39
C ILE A 107 9.14 -10.90 -10.15
N SER A 108 9.34 -12.15 -10.54
CA SER A 108 8.35 -13.21 -10.28
C SER A 108 8.25 -13.57 -8.80
N SER A 109 7.09 -14.06 -8.37
CA SER A 109 6.90 -14.61 -7.02
C SER A 109 7.94 -15.69 -6.69
N ARG A 110 8.28 -16.55 -7.66
CA ARG A 110 9.34 -17.54 -7.49
C ARG A 110 10.69 -16.88 -7.21
N SER A 111 11.10 -15.91 -8.03
CA SER A 111 12.37 -15.19 -7.83
C SER A 111 12.40 -14.49 -6.47
N LEU A 112 11.28 -13.92 -6.04
CA LEU A 112 11.16 -13.27 -4.73
C LEU A 112 11.44 -14.27 -3.59
N VAL A 113 10.87 -15.47 -3.67
CA VAL A 113 11.09 -16.54 -2.68
C VAL A 113 12.52 -17.08 -2.73
N GLU A 114 13.07 -17.33 -3.92
CA GLU A 114 14.42 -17.91 -4.10
C GLU A 114 15.55 -16.96 -3.67
N THR A 115 15.33 -15.64 -3.75
CA THR A 115 16.32 -14.62 -3.34
C THR A 115 16.14 -14.16 -1.89
N SER A 116 15.08 -14.62 -1.22
CA SER A 116 14.77 -14.24 0.16
C SER A 116 15.64 -15.02 1.16
N GLU A 117 15.99 -14.36 2.27
CA GLU A 117 16.64 -15.00 3.42
C GLU A 117 15.64 -15.75 4.33
N THR A 118 14.33 -15.56 4.09
CA THR A 118 13.25 -16.16 4.85
C THR A 118 13.18 -17.68 4.63
N ILE A 119 12.82 -18.43 5.68
CA ILE A 119 12.69 -19.88 5.59
C ILE A 119 11.29 -20.25 5.09
N TYR A 120 11.23 -20.77 3.87
CA TYR A 120 10.02 -21.33 3.26
C TYR A 120 9.97 -22.85 3.40
N VAL A 121 8.75 -23.39 3.56
CA VAL A 121 8.53 -24.85 3.69
C VAL A 121 7.35 -25.32 2.83
N PRO A 122 7.32 -26.61 2.43
CA PRO A 122 6.20 -27.17 1.69
C PRO A 122 4.87 -26.99 2.43
N PHE A 123 3.84 -26.58 1.68
CA PHE A 123 2.48 -26.42 2.21
C PHE A 123 1.57 -27.60 1.89
N PHE A 124 1.78 -28.25 0.74
CA PHE A 124 0.95 -29.31 0.20
C PHE A 124 1.63 -30.68 0.28
N GLU A 125 0.82 -31.73 0.40
CA GLU A 125 1.21 -33.13 0.24
C GLU A 125 1.10 -33.58 -1.21
N GLY A 126 1.86 -34.62 -1.58
CA GLY A 126 1.78 -35.26 -2.89
C GLY A 126 2.48 -34.47 -4.02
N LEU A 127 3.39 -33.57 -3.67
CA LEU A 127 4.24 -32.83 -4.60
C LEU A 127 5.72 -33.08 -4.28
N GLU A 128 6.59 -32.70 -5.23
CA GLU A 128 8.03 -32.63 -5.02
C GLU A 128 8.40 -31.53 -3.99
N GLU A 129 9.67 -31.46 -3.57
CA GLU A 129 10.10 -30.57 -2.48
C GLU A 129 9.92 -29.07 -2.78
N GLN A 130 10.11 -28.65 -4.03
CA GLN A 130 9.97 -27.25 -4.46
C GLN A 130 9.03 -27.15 -5.67
N PRO A 131 7.73 -27.38 -5.48
CA PRO A 131 6.79 -27.43 -6.58
C PRO A 131 6.50 -26.02 -7.09
N VAL A 132 6.65 -25.85 -8.40
CA VAL A 132 6.39 -24.59 -9.11
C VAL A 132 5.11 -24.74 -9.92
N VAL A 133 4.26 -23.72 -9.88
CA VAL A 133 3.13 -23.57 -10.80
C VAL A 133 3.22 -22.25 -11.54
N THR A 134 2.70 -22.23 -12.76
CA THR A 134 2.60 -21.02 -13.57
C THR A 134 1.15 -20.54 -13.60
N LEU A 135 0.90 -19.28 -13.26
CA LEU A 135 -0.43 -18.66 -13.31
C LEU A 135 -0.52 -17.72 -14.52
N GLU A 136 -1.62 -17.82 -15.27
CA GLU A 136 -1.93 -16.92 -16.38
C GLU A 136 -2.50 -15.59 -15.86
N TYR A 137 -2.08 -14.49 -16.49
CA TYR A 137 -2.61 -13.15 -16.24
C TYR A 137 -3.53 -12.68 -17.40
N PRO A 138 -4.29 -11.58 -17.20
CA PRO A 138 -5.22 -11.06 -18.20
C PRO A 138 -4.61 -10.67 -19.55
N ALA A 139 -3.37 -10.16 -19.57
CA ALA A 139 -2.72 -9.82 -20.83
C ALA A 139 -2.26 -11.05 -21.62
N ILE A 140 -2.12 -10.87 -22.94
CA ILE A 140 -1.64 -11.93 -23.83
C ILE A 140 -0.21 -12.28 -23.44
N ASP A 141 0.08 -13.58 -23.35
CA ASP A 141 1.37 -14.18 -22.99
C ASP A 141 1.95 -13.74 -21.63
N ALA A 142 1.12 -13.11 -20.78
CA ALA A 142 1.51 -12.74 -19.43
C ALA A 142 1.26 -13.91 -18.46
N GLN A 143 2.32 -14.35 -17.80
CA GLN A 143 2.27 -15.42 -16.81
C GLN A 143 3.34 -15.21 -15.72
N GLU A 144 3.16 -15.83 -14.56
CA GLU A 144 4.12 -15.77 -13.47
C GLU A 144 4.27 -17.13 -12.78
N GLU A 145 5.49 -17.45 -12.35
CA GLU A 145 5.80 -18.65 -11.59
C GLU A 145 5.69 -18.41 -10.07
N PHE A 146 5.05 -19.35 -9.39
CA PHE A 146 4.86 -19.37 -7.94
C PHE A 146 5.37 -20.69 -7.37
N LEU A 147 6.15 -20.60 -6.29
CA LEU A 147 6.50 -21.76 -5.46
C LEU A 147 5.34 -22.05 -4.50
N LEU A 148 4.89 -23.31 -4.42
CA LEU A 148 3.83 -23.71 -3.48
C LEU A 148 4.39 -23.99 -2.07
N LEU A 149 5.08 -22.99 -1.55
CA LEU A 149 5.66 -22.97 -0.22
C LEU A 149 4.96 -21.92 0.65
N VAL A 150 5.12 -22.01 1.97
CA VAL A 150 4.70 -20.96 2.91
C VAL A 150 5.88 -20.55 3.78
N PRO A 151 5.98 -19.26 4.18
CA PRO A 151 6.99 -18.84 5.13
C PRO A 151 6.70 -19.39 6.52
N LYS A 152 7.76 -19.64 7.29
CA LYS A 152 7.63 -20.04 8.70
C LYS A 152 7.14 -18.90 9.59
N ASP A 153 7.54 -17.68 9.27
CA ASP A 153 7.16 -16.46 9.99
C ASP A 153 5.88 -15.87 9.41
N VAL A 154 5.06 -15.26 10.27
CA VAL A 154 3.68 -14.85 9.94
C VAL A 154 3.60 -13.53 9.17
N ASP A 155 4.64 -12.71 9.27
CA ASP A 155 4.70 -11.36 8.69
C ASP A 155 5.41 -11.36 7.32
N GLU A 156 5.73 -12.54 6.81
CA GLU A 156 6.49 -12.74 5.58
C GLU A 156 5.59 -13.00 4.37
N TYR A 157 6.16 -12.80 3.18
CA TYR A 157 5.45 -12.99 1.91
C TYR A 157 4.96 -14.44 1.73
N ASP A 158 3.67 -14.61 1.44
CA ASP A 158 3.05 -15.91 1.19
C ASP A 158 2.69 -16.05 -0.31
N PRO A 159 3.47 -16.84 -1.08
CA PRO A 159 3.27 -16.97 -2.52
C PRO A 159 1.94 -17.66 -2.89
N ILE A 160 1.42 -18.54 -2.04
CA ILE A 160 0.13 -19.22 -2.29
C ILE A 160 -1.02 -18.23 -2.08
N SER A 161 -0.93 -17.39 -1.05
CA SER A 161 -1.91 -16.33 -0.80
C SER A 161 -1.92 -15.30 -1.93
N ASP A 162 -0.75 -14.85 -2.41
CA ASP A 162 -0.67 -13.94 -3.57
C ASP A 162 -1.33 -14.55 -4.82
N LEU A 163 -0.99 -15.80 -5.18
CA LEU A 163 -1.61 -16.51 -6.30
C LEU A 163 -3.14 -16.50 -6.20
N LEU A 164 -3.69 -16.81 -5.03
CA LEU A 164 -5.13 -16.85 -4.81
C LEU A 164 -5.78 -15.44 -4.86
N ARG A 165 -5.07 -14.39 -4.43
CA ARG A 165 -5.52 -13.00 -4.59
C ARG A 165 -5.57 -12.58 -6.05
N VAL A 166 -4.61 -13.02 -6.88
CA VAL A 166 -4.66 -12.81 -8.33
C VAL A 166 -5.89 -13.48 -8.93
N VAL A 167 -6.11 -14.77 -8.64
CA VAL A 167 -7.30 -15.51 -9.11
C VAL A 167 -8.59 -14.79 -8.68
N HIS A 168 -8.67 -14.36 -7.43
CA HIS A 168 -9.82 -13.63 -6.91
C HIS A 168 -10.08 -12.33 -7.70
N ALA A 169 -9.07 -11.47 -7.84
CA ALA A 169 -9.21 -10.19 -8.51
C ALA A 169 -9.54 -10.34 -10.00
N VAL A 170 -8.95 -11.33 -10.69
CA VAL A 170 -9.30 -11.65 -12.09
C VAL A 170 -10.75 -12.10 -12.18
N VAL A 171 -11.19 -13.06 -11.37
CA VAL A 171 -12.58 -13.55 -11.44
C VAL A 171 -13.60 -12.48 -11.05
N ALA A 172 -13.25 -11.60 -10.09
CA ALA A 172 -14.13 -10.53 -9.64
C ALA A 172 -14.30 -9.39 -10.66
N HIS A 173 -13.26 -9.08 -11.44
CA HIS A 173 -13.22 -7.82 -12.22
C HIS A 173 -12.96 -8.00 -13.71
N TYR A 174 -12.44 -9.14 -14.15
CA TYR A 174 -12.12 -9.40 -15.55
C TYR A 174 -13.10 -10.37 -16.22
N ILE A 175 -13.81 -11.17 -15.42
CA ILE A 175 -14.74 -12.17 -15.92
C ILE A 175 -16.16 -11.59 -15.94
N PRO A 176 -16.79 -11.43 -17.12
CA PRO A 176 -18.15 -10.92 -17.19
C PRO A 176 -19.15 -11.90 -16.54
N ALA A 177 -20.27 -11.36 -16.08
CA ALA A 177 -21.28 -12.12 -15.32
C ALA A 177 -21.77 -13.40 -16.03
N ALA A 178 -21.80 -13.41 -17.36
CA ALA A 178 -22.21 -14.59 -18.14
C ALA A 178 -21.21 -15.76 -18.06
N GLN A 179 -19.93 -15.48 -17.82
CA GLN A 179 -18.86 -16.47 -17.76
C GLN A 179 -18.48 -16.85 -16.32
N GLN A 180 -18.85 -16.05 -15.30
CA GLN A 180 -18.56 -16.32 -13.90
C GLN A 180 -18.99 -17.73 -13.40
N PRO A 181 -20.15 -18.30 -13.80
CA PRO A 181 -20.56 -19.64 -13.36
C PRO A 181 -19.55 -20.75 -13.70
N GLN A 182 -18.71 -20.56 -14.71
CA GLN A 182 -17.67 -21.53 -15.09
C GLN A 182 -16.51 -21.60 -14.07
N PHE A 183 -16.29 -20.51 -13.31
CA PHE A 183 -15.30 -20.46 -12.23
C PHE A 183 -15.89 -20.87 -10.87
N GLY A 184 -17.16 -20.51 -10.62
CA GLY A 184 -17.85 -20.69 -9.35
C GLY A 184 -18.11 -19.37 -8.62
N HIS A 185 -18.61 -19.44 -7.39
CA HIS A 185 -18.84 -18.25 -6.56
C HIS A 185 -17.56 -17.79 -5.85
N LEU A 186 -17.33 -16.47 -5.86
CA LEU A 186 -16.16 -15.83 -5.22
C LEU A 186 -16.05 -16.14 -3.72
N ASP A 187 -17.17 -16.20 -3.00
CA ASP A 187 -17.21 -16.50 -1.56
C ASP A 187 -16.62 -17.88 -1.21
N HIS A 188 -16.49 -18.77 -2.19
CA HIS A 188 -15.86 -20.07 -1.99
C HIS A 188 -14.33 -20.02 -2.03
N LEU A 189 -13.72 -18.94 -2.54
CA LEU A 189 -12.28 -18.79 -2.65
C LEU A 189 -11.73 -18.12 -1.40
N GLU A 190 -11.00 -18.88 -0.59
CA GLU A 190 -10.29 -18.31 0.54
C GLU A 190 -8.90 -17.83 0.08
N THR A 191 -8.57 -16.56 0.31
CA THR A 191 -7.30 -15.93 -0.12
C THR A 191 -6.36 -15.59 1.03
N GLY A 192 -6.81 -15.68 2.28
CA GLY A 192 -6.02 -15.33 3.47
C GLY A 192 -4.70 -16.11 3.57
N SER A 193 -3.69 -15.47 4.17
CA SER A 193 -2.35 -16.03 4.32
C SER A 193 -2.34 -17.23 5.26
N ASN A 194 -1.50 -18.22 4.92
CA ASN A 194 -1.15 -19.37 5.75
C ASN A 194 0.28 -19.29 6.29
N ALA A 195 0.89 -18.11 6.25
CA ALA A 195 2.19 -17.86 6.87
C ALA A 195 2.20 -18.40 8.31
N GLY A 196 3.25 -19.14 8.65
CA GLY A 196 3.38 -19.82 9.94
C GLY A 196 2.47 -21.05 10.19
N ASN A 197 1.57 -21.42 9.27
CA ASN A 197 0.70 -22.60 9.35
C ASN A 197 1.27 -23.80 8.58
N THR A 198 2.46 -24.25 9.00
CA THR A 198 3.26 -25.30 8.33
C THR A 198 2.66 -26.70 8.49
N LEU A 199 2.99 -27.62 7.57
CA LEU A 199 2.57 -29.04 7.64
C LEU A 199 2.95 -29.67 8.98
N ASP A 200 4.17 -29.46 9.46
CA ASP A 200 4.64 -30.01 10.76
C ASP A 200 3.77 -29.56 11.94
N LYS A 201 3.36 -28.29 11.97
CA LYS A 201 2.49 -27.75 13.03
C LYS A 201 1.09 -28.34 12.97
N VAL A 202 0.56 -28.58 11.77
CA VAL A 202 -0.76 -29.22 11.59
C VAL A 202 -0.69 -30.68 12.00
N SER A 203 0.33 -31.41 11.56
CA SER A 203 0.58 -32.81 11.94
C SER A 203 0.74 -32.97 13.45
N ALA A 204 1.49 -32.08 14.11
CA ALA A 204 1.63 -32.05 15.56
C ALA A 204 0.30 -31.78 16.28
N ARG A 205 -0.53 -30.84 15.78
CA ARG A 205 -1.87 -30.57 16.34
C ARG A 205 -2.82 -31.76 16.19
N LEU A 206 -2.77 -32.46 15.05
CA LEU A 206 -3.57 -33.66 14.81
C LEU A 206 -3.13 -34.82 15.72
N ALA A 207 -1.82 -35.01 15.91
CA ALA A 207 -1.27 -36.00 16.84
C ALA A 207 -1.72 -35.73 18.29
N MET A 208 -1.66 -34.47 18.75
CA MET A 208 -2.14 -34.09 20.09
C MET A 208 -3.67 -34.24 20.27
N ARG A 209 -4.45 -34.06 19.19
CA ARG A 209 -5.90 -34.33 19.20
C ARG A 209 -6.23 -35.82 19.23
N ALA A 210 -5.42 -36.68 18.62
CA ALA A 210 -5.59 -38.12 18.71
C ALA A 210 -5.30 -38.64 20.13
N ASP A 211 -4.26 -38.12 20.78
CA ASP A 211 -3.88 -38.50 22.15
C ASP A 211 -4.85 -38.02 23.25
N SER A 212 -5.69 -37.03 22.96
CA SER A 212 -6.71 -36.52 23.90
C SER A 212 -8.05 -37.28 23.81
N SER A 213 -8.20 -38.22 22.88
CA SER A 213 -9.34 -39.12 22.81
C SER A 213 -9.11 -40.39 23.66
N GLY A 214 -9.42 -40.31 24.96
CA GLY A 214 -9.37 -41.45 25.88
C GLY A 214 -10.38 -42.55 25.50
N PRO A 215 -10.12 -43.82 25.89
CA PRO A 215 -10.89 -44.96 25.42
C PRO A 215 -12.27 -45.01 26.08
N SER A 216 -13.33 -44.70 25.33
CA SER A 216 -14.69 -45.08 25.73
C SER A 216 -14.96 -46.51 25.27
N SER A 217 -14.93 -47.44 26.23
CA SER A 217 -15.31 -48.83 26.03
C SER A 217 -16.79 -48.93 25.63
N ARG A 218 -17.07 -49.47 24.45
CA ARG A 218 -18.37 -50.09 24.18
C ARG A 218 -18.18 -51.40 23.42
N SER A 219 -18.45 -52.47 24.15
CA SER A 219 -18.53 -53.85 23.71
C SER A 219 -19.55 -54.01 22.58
N THR A 220 -19.11 -54.61 21.46
CA THR A 220 -19.94 -55.42 20.57
C THR A 220 -19.07 -56.45 19.84
N THR A 221 -19.62 -57.66 19.75
CA THR A 221 -19.05 -58.95 19.33
C THR A 221 -18.51 -59.01 17.88
N PRO A 222 -17.63 -59.98 17.56
CA PRO A 222 -16.98 -60.08 16.25
C PRO A 222 -17.82 -60.86 15.23
N VAL A 223 -17.86 -60.37 13.99
CA VAL A 223 -18.43 -61.03 12.79
C VAL A 223 -17.38 -60.90 11.66
N PRO A 224 -17.17 -61.90 10.79
CA PRO A 224 -15.87 -62.11 10.16
C PRO A 224 -15.59 -61.22 8.95
N SER A 225 -14.29 -61.05 8.74
CA SER A 225 -13.57 -60.44 7.63
C SER A 225 -14.20 -60.65 6.24
N THR A 226 -14.62 -59.54 5.64
CA THR A 226 -14.64 -59.37 4.17
C THR A 226 -13.55 -58.38 3.79
N THR A 227 -12.63 -58.87 2.97
CA THR A 227 -11.56 -58.17 2.26
C THR A 227 -12.07 -56.88 1.62
N SER A 228 -11.67 -55.72 2.13
CA SER A 228 -11.84 -54.44 1.43
C SER A 228 -10.47 -53.96 0.94
N THR A 229 -10.25 -54.20 -0.34
CA THR A 229 -9.25 -53.55 -1.20
C THR A 229 -9.21 -52.03 -0.93
N PRO A 230 -8.02 -51.39 -0.92
CA PRO A 230 -7.96 -49.92 -0.82
C PRO A 230 -8.75 -49.30 -1.98
N PRO A 231 -9.48 -48.19 -1.77
CA PRO A 231 -10.22 -47.55 -2.85
C PRO A 231 -9.21 -47.04 -3.90
N PRO A 232 -9.53 -47.14 -5.20
CA PRO A 232 -8.66 -46.65 -6.24
C PRO A 232 -8.52 -45.12 -6.13
N LEU A 233 -7.30 -44.63 -6.38
CA LEU A 233 -7.04 -43.22 -6.61
C LEU A 233 -7.95 -42.69 -7.74
N SER A 234 -8.48 -41.48 -7.54
CA SER A 234 -9.11 -40.60 -8.55
C SER A 234 -10.37 -41.15 -9.27
N GLY A 235 -11.56 -40.75 -8.79
CA GLY A 235 -12.83 -40.89 -9.50
C GLY A 235 -13.31 -39.57 -10.13
N PRO A 236 -14.33 -39.62 -11.03
CA PRO A 236 -14.87 -38.47 -11.80
C PRO A 236 -15.62 -37.41 -10.97
N ALA A 237 -15.66 -37.53 -9.65
CA ALA A 237 -16.37 -36.60 -8.78
C ALA A 237 -15.70 -35.22 -8.68
N ASP A 238 -14.37 -35.13 -8.83
CA ASP A 238 -13.63 -33.87 -8.71
C ASP A 238 -13.81 -32.93 -9.92
N GLU A 239 -14.27 -33.42 -11.08
CA GLU A 239 -14.52 -32.57 -12.26
C GLU A 239 -15.83 -31.77 -12.19
N THR A 240 -16.78 -32.20 -11.35
CA THR A 240 -18.06 -31.49 -11.16
C THR A 240 -17.95 -30.29 -10.22
N GLU A 241 -16.85 -30.17 -9.47
CA GLU A 241 -16.64 -29.08 -8.52
C GLU A 241 -16.10 -27.82 -9.22
N SER A 242 -16.63 -26.65 -8.85
CA SER A 242 -16.21 -25.36 -9.41
C SER A 242 -14.73 -25.07 -9.11
N ILE A 243 -14.05 -24.38 -10.03
CA ILE A 243 -12.62 -24.04 -9.93
C ILE A 243 -12.29 -23.36 -8.59
N LEU A 244 -13.06 -22.36 -8.17
CA LEU A 244 -12.80 -21.60 -6.94
C LEU A 244 -12.93 -22.45 -5.67
N ARG A 245 -13.96 -23.28 -5.60
CA ARG A 245 -14.12 -24.23 -4.48
C ARG A 245 -13.03 -25.29 -4.46
N SER A 246 -12.57 -25.73 -5.64
CA SER A 246 -11.47 -26.68 -5.78
C SER A 246 -10.16 -26.14 -5.19
N PHE A 247 -9.83 -24.85 -5.40
CA PHE A 247 -8.70 -24.19 -4.74
C PHE A 247 -8.79 -24.26 -3.23
N THR A 248 -9.92 -23.84 -2.65
CA THR A 248 -10.11 -23.86 -1.20
C THR A 248 -10.09 -25.27 -0.62
N LYS A 249 -10.70 -26.24 -1.31
CA LYS A 249 -10.67 -27.66 -0.91
C LYS A 249 -9.25 -28.22 -0.93
N ALA A 250 -8.48 -27.96 -1.99
CA ALA A 250 -7.09 -28.35 -2.11
C ALA A 250 -6.25 -27.76 -0.98
N ARG A 251 -6.43 -26.47 -0.71
CA ARG A 251 -5.77 -25.72 0.35
C ARG A 251 -6.10 -26.28 1.74
N ASN A 252 -7.37 -26.50 2.05
CA ASN A 252 -7.81 -26.98 3.37
C ASN A 252 -7.40 -28.43 3.63
N ARG A 253 -7.30 -29.25 2.59
CA ARG A 253 -6.88 -30.66 2.68
C ARG A 253 -5.37 -30.87 2.45
N ARG A 254 -4.60 -29.81 2.22
CA ARG A 254 -3.19 -29.88 1.81
C ARG A 254 -2.97 -30.78 0.59
N ASN A 255 -3.94 -30.87 -0.32
CA ASN A 255 -3.84 -31.73 -1.50
C ASN A 255 -3.17 -30.98 -2.66
N GLY A 256 -1.88 -31.25 -2.88
CA GLY A 256 -1.09 -30.59 -3.90
C GLY A 256 -1.49 -30.93 -5.33
N PRO A 257 -1.65 -32.21 -5.72
CA PRO A 257 -2.11 -32.57 -7.06
C PRO A 257 -3.44 -31.93 -7.44
N LEU A 258 -4.39 -31.80 -6.50
CA LEU A 258 -5.65 -31.09 -6.74
C LEU A 258 -5.43 -29.59 -6.93
N PHE A 259 -4.50 -28.97 -6.18
CA PHE A 259 -4.18 -27.56 -6.34
C PHE A 259 -3.60 -27.26 -7.72
N VAL A 260 -2.61 -28.06 -8.16
CA VAL A 260 -2.00 -27.94 -9.50
C VAL A 260 -3.05 -28.07 -10.60
N ARG A 261 -3.91 -29.09 -10.55
CA ARG A 261 -5.03 -29.24 -11.50
C ARG A 261 -6.00 -28.06 -11.46
N SER A 262 -6.22 -27.44 -10.29
CA SER A 262 -7.08 -26.26 -10.18
C SER A 262 -6.48 -25.04 -10.87
N VAL A 263 -5.16 -24.85 -10.77
CA VAL A 263 -4.40 -23.84 -11.53
C VAL A 263 -4.52 -24.10 -13.04
N GLU A 264 -4.31 -25.34 -13.48
CA GLU A 264 -4.43 -25.70 -14.90
C GLU A 264 -5.82 -25.42 -15.47
N ARG A 265 -6.88 -25.76 -14.73
CA ARG A 265 -8.28 -25.47 -15.10
C ARG A 265 -8.55 -23.97 -15.20
N TYR A 266 -8.08 -23.19 -14.22
CA TYR A 266 -8.19 -21.72 -14.24
C TYR A 266 -7.46 -21.13 -15.46
N ASN A 267 -6.21 -21.53 -15.69
CA ASN A 267 -5.39 -21.06 -16.80
C ASN A 267 -6.02 -21.38 -18.16
N ALA A 268 -6.52 -22.61 -18.33
CA ALA A 268 -7.18 -23.02 -19.56
C ALA A 268 -8.40 -22.14 -19.88
N LEU A 269 -9.25 -21.90 -18.88
CA LEU A 269 -10.45 -21.08 -19.06
C LEU A 269 -10.11 -19.60 -19.31
N LEU A 270 -9.15 -19.02 -18.56
CA LEU A 270 -8.71 -17.65 -18.78
C LEU A 270 -8.11 -17.47 -20.17
N ARG A 271 -7.30 -18.43 -20.64
CA ARG A 271 -6.74 -18.44 -22.00
C ARG A 271 -7.83 -18.40 -23.07
N THR A 272 -8.88 -19.21 -22.93
CA THR A 272 -10.01 -19.20 -23.88
C THR A 272 -10.67 -17.82 -23.94
N LEU A 273 -11.01 -17.23 -22.78
CA LEU A 273 -11.66 -15.91 -22.69
C LEU A 273 -10.77 -14.76 -23.17
N ARG A 274 -9.45 -14.93 -23.08
CA ARG A 274 -8.48 -13.98 -23.62
C ARG A 274 -8.42 -14.07 -25.13
N GLN A 275 -8.33 -15.28 -25.67
CA GLN A 275 -8.21 -15.55 -27.11
C GLN A 275 -9.47 -15.18 -27.90
N ASP A 276 -10.65 -15.36 -27.32
CA ASP A 276 -11.92 -14.99 -27.95
C ASP A 276 -12.26 -13.48 -27.83
N GLY A 277 -11.43 -12.72 -27.12
CA GLY A 277 -11.57 -11.28 -26.94
C GLY A 277 -12.55 -10.86 -25.84
N THR A 278 -13.14 -11.79 -25.10
CA THR A 278 -14.08 -11.51 -23.99
C THR A 278 -13.46 -10.59 -22.95
N ILE A 279 -12.22 -10.88 -22.52
CA ILE A 279 -11.52 -10.07 -21.51
C ILE A 279 -11.33 -8.63 -22.00
N THR A 280 -10.79 -8.43 -23.20
CA THR A 280 -10.51 -7.11 -23.74
C THR A 280 -11.79 -6.29 -23.93
N SER A 281 -12.86 -6.90 -24.45
CA SER A 281 -14.15 -6.23 -24.62
C SER A 281 -14.77 -5.82 -23.27
N HIS A 282 -14.63 -6.68 -22.25
CA HIS A 282 -15.09 -6.39 -20.90
C HIS A 282 -14.33 -5.21 -20.29
N LEU A 283 -12.99 -5.21 -20.37
CA LEU A 283 -12.16 -4.13 -19.84
C LEU A 283 -12.41 -2.78 -20.54
N ALA A 284 -12.64 -2.78 -21.85
CA ALA A 284 -13.02 -1.56 -22.57
C ALA A 284 -14.32 -0.97 -22.01
N THR A 285 -15.33 -1.81 -21.78
CA THR A 285 -16.62 -1.41 -21.22
C THR A 285 -16.48 -0.97 -19.76
N LEU A 286 -15.72 -1.70 -18.96
CA LEU A 286 -15.47 -1.41 -17.55
C LEU A 286 -14.74 -0.08 -17.38
N GLY A 287 -13.68 0.15 -18.17
CA GLY A 287 -12.97 1.42 -18.18
C GLY A 287 -13.89 2.59 -18.52
N ALA A 288 -14.66 2.48 -19.62
CA ALA A 288 -15.54 3.56 -20.06
C ALA A 288 -16.68 3.88 -19.09
N SER A 289 -17.18 2.90 -18.34
CA SER A 289 -18.32 3.08 -17.42
C SER A 289 -17.92 3.36 -15.97
N HIS A 290 -16.77 2.86 -15.54
CA HIS A 290 -16.35 2.87 -14.14
C HIS A 290 -14.89 3.32 -13.98
N GLY A 291 -14.00 2.89 -14.87
CA GLY A 291 -12.56 3.13 -14.72
C GLY A 291 -11.87 1.96 -14.04
N MET A 292 -10.80 2.25 -13.30
CA MET A 292 -9.98 1.23 -12.65
C MET A 292 -10.66 0.69 -11.37
N PRO A 293 -11.01 -0.60 -11.28
CA PRO A 293 -11.62 -1.14 -10.07
C PRO A 293 -10.65 -1.17 -8.89
N GLU A 294 -11.18 -0.90 -7.71
CA GLU A 294 -10.40 -0.78 -6.48
C GLU A 294 -9.67 -2.06 -6.08
N GLY A 295 -10.34 -3.20 -6.25
CA GLY A 295 -9.74 -4.50 -6.00
C GLY A 295 -8.54 -4.78 -6.89
N VAL A 296 -8.57 -4.32 -8.14
CA VAL A 296 -7.48 -4.59 -9.10
C VAL A 296 -6.28 -3.69 -8.83
N TRP A 297 -6.46 -2.38 -8.68
CA TRP A 297 -5.30 -1.49 -8.44
C TRP A 297 -4.64 -1.79 -7.09
N ARG A 298 -5.41 -2.16 -6.07
CA ARG A 298 -4.84 -2.62 -4.79
C ARG A 298 -4.02 -3.88 -4.94
N THR A 299 -4.56 -4.91 -5.61
CA THR A 299 -3.82 -6.15 -5.83
C THR A 299 -2.51 -5.85 -6.56
N ILE A 300 -2.53 -5.03 -7.60
CA ILE A 300 -1.31 -4.62 -8.32
C ILE A 300 -0.33 -3.92 -7.38
N GLN A 301 -0.79 -2.97 -6.56
CA GLN A 301 0.07 -2.20 -5.66
C GLN A 301 0.67 -3.07 -4.55
N GLU A 302 -0.11 -3.99 -3.98
CA GLU A 302 0.35 -5.00 -3.03
C GLU A 302 1.44 -5.89 -3.66
N GLN A 303 1.25 -6.29 -4.92
CA GLN A 303 2.26 -7.04 -5.64
C GLN A 303 3.56 -6.24 -5.76
N VAL A 304 3.50 -5.02 -6.28
CA VAL A 304 4.68 -4.15 -6.42
C VAL A 304 5.41 -3.97 -5.09
N TYR A 305 4.67 -3.67 -4.01
CA TYR A 305 5.23 -3.51 -2.68
C TYR A 305 5.94 -4.78 -2.19
N ALA A 306 5.29 -5.95 -2.33
CA ALA A 306 5.87 -7.22 -1.91
C ALA A 306 7.17 -7.57 -2.66
N ARG A 307 7.28 -7.20 -3.95
CA ARG A 307 8.48 -7.49 -4.75
C ARG A 307 9.62 -6.50 -4.50
N VAL A 308 9.30 -5.25 -4.14
CA VAL A 308 10.30 -4.17 -4.14
C VAL A 308 10.56 -3.60 -2.75
N ALA A 309 9.51 -3.21 -2.03
CA ALA A 309 9.65 -2.50 -0.75
C ALA A 309 9.77 -3.45 0.44
N ALA A 310 8.94 -4.50 0.48
CA ALA A 310 8.91 -5.45 1.61
C ALA A 310 10.29 -6.07 1.94
N PRO A 311 11.12 -6.49 0.96
CA PRO A 311 12.47 -7.02 1.23
C PRO A 311 13.45 -6.00 1.84
N HIS A 312 13.05 -4.73 1.92
CA HIS A 312 13.87 -3.62 2.39
C HIS A 312 13.23 -2.83 3.52
N VAL A 313 12.13 -3.33 4.11
CA VAL A 313 11.35 -2.62 5.14
C VAL A 313 12.20 -2.21 6.35
N ASP A 314 13.19 -3.02 6.75
CA ASP A 314 14.06 -2.68 7.89
C ASP A 314 14.98 -1.49 7.61
N LYS A 315 15.34 -1.25 6.34
CA LYS A 315 16.10 -0.05 5.94
C LYS A 315 15.24 1.21 6.00
N LEU A 316 13.92 1.05 5.91
CA LEU A 316 12.93 2.13 6.04
C LEU A 316 12.58 2.43 7.50
N LYS A 317 13.24 1.83 8.50
CA LYS A 317 12.99 2.17 9.92
C LYS A 317 14.01 3.14 10.51
N GLN A 318 15.03 3.51 9.73
CA GLN A 318 16.15 4.33 10.19
C GLN A 318 15.87 5.82 9.95
N TYR A 319 15.03 6.43 10.79
CA TYR A 319 14.76 7.87 10.72
C TYR A 319 15.15 8.60 12.00
N GLU A 320 15.66 9.82 11.85
CA GLU A 320 15.86 10.74 12.97
C GLU A 320 14.52 11.39 13.31
N ALA A 321 14.00 11.14 14.53
CA ALA A 321 12.78 11.77 15.02
C ALA A 321 12.88 13.31 14.97
N PHE A 322 11.74 13.98 14.71
CA PHE A 322 11.62 15.45 14.60
C PHE A 322 12.47 16.11 13.50
N SER A 323 12.78 15.37 12.43
CA SER A 323 13.45 15.90 11.24
C SER A 323 12.49 15.98 10.04
N ASP A 324 12.90 16.73 9.00
CA ASP A 324 12.19 16.75 7.70
C ASP A 324 12.19 15.36 7.02
N TYR A 325 12.97 14.41 7.54
CA TYR A 325 13.19 13.08 6.97
C TYR A 325 12.31 12.00 7.62
N VAL A 326 11.47 12.32 8.60
CA VAL A 326 10.58 11.33 9.25
C VAL A 326 9.57 10.80 8.24
N TYR A 327 9.60 9.49 7.99
CA TYR A 327 8.65 8.83 7.10
C TYR A 327 7.31 8.61 7.80
N GLY A 328 6.29 9.32 7.33
CA GLY A 328 4.89 9.02 7.62
C GLY A 328 4.18 8.61 6.33
N GLU A 329 3.61 7.41 6.31
CA GLU A 329 2.90 6.92 5.13
C GLU A 329 1.42 7.35 5.15
N MET A 330 1.00 8.01 4.07
CA MET A 330 -0.41 8.24 3.79
C MET A 330 -1.00 6.99 3.15
N LEU A 331 -2.07 6.49 3.74
CA LEU A 331 -2.69 5.23 3.34
C LEU A 331 -3.66 5.44 2.17
N PRO A 332 -3.94 4.39 1.38
CA PRO A 332 -4.74 4.54 0.16
C PRO A 332 -6.12 5.21 0.29
N PRO A 333 -6.89 5.01 1.39
CA PRO A 333 -8.15 5.72 1.58
C PRO A 333 -8.01 7.25 1.60
N PHE A 334 -6.88 7.77 2.11
CA PHE A 334 -6.64 9.21 2.15
C PHE A 334 -6.39 9.78 0.76
N LEU A 335 -5.61 9.07 -0.06
CA LEU A 335 -5.38 9.50 -1.44
C LEU A 335 -6.67 9.46 -2.25
N SER A 336 -7.51 8.43 -2.11
CA SER A 336 -8.82 8.39 -2.78
C SER A 336 -9.72 9.57 -2.38
N GLU A 337 -9.63 10.06 -1.14
CA GLU A 337 -10.30 11.29 -0.72
C GLU A 337 -9.73 12.55 -1.40
N ILE A 338 -8.41 12.67 -1.45
CA ILE A 338 -7.70 13.77 -2.13
C ILE A 338 -8.09 13.82 -3.61
N GLU A 339 -7.99 12.69 -4.31
CA GLU A 339 -8.33 12.56 -5.73
C GLU A 339 -9.79 12.96 -5.99
N ARG A 340 -10.71 12.54 -5.12
CA ARG A 340 -12.13 12.90 -5.22
C ARG A 340 -12.37 14.40 -5.05
N ILE A 341 -11.72 15.04 -4.08
CA ILE A 341 -11.86 16.47 -3.80
C ILE A 341 -11.21 17.32 -4.90
N ALA A 342 -10.09 16.83 -5.43
CA ALA A 342 -9.39 17.44 -6.54
C ALA A 342 -10.04 17.16 -7.89
N GLN A 343 -10.94 16.17 -7.97
CA GLN A 343 -11.53 15.68 -9.22
C GLN A 343 -10.47 15.23 -10.22
N MET A 344 -9.47 14.49 -9.73
CA MET A 344 -8.34 14.02 -10.53
C MET A 344 -8.78 13.05 -11.62
N GLY A 345 -8.15 13.16 -12.79
CA GLY A 345 -8.38 12.25 -13.91
C GLY A 345 -7.24 12.25 -14.92
N PRO A 346 -7.47 11.72 -16.14
CA PRO A 346 -6.40 11.51 -17.12
C PRO A 346 -5.67 12.78 -17.59
N GLN A 347 -6.30 13.95 -17.40
CA GLN A 347 -5.73 15.24 -17.78
C GLN A 347 -5.02 15.96 -16.63
N SER A 348 -5.11 15.42 -15.41
CA SER A 348 -4.50 16.01 -14.24
C SER A 348 -2.99 15.75 -14.21
N VAL A 349 -2.24 16.70 -13.67
CA VAL A 349 -0.85 16.54 -13.26
C VAL A 349 -0.78 16.53 -11.74
N PHE A 350 -0.33 15.41 -11.18
CA PHE A 350 -0.17 15.19 -9.74
C PHE A 350 1.31 15.27 -9.36
N VAL A 351 1.61 15.98 -8.27
CA VAL A 351 2.95 16.13 -7.72
C VAL A 351 2.96 15.79 -6.24
N ASP A 352 3.87 14.93 -5.81
CA ASP A 352 4.08 14.56 -4.40
C ASP A 352 5.45 15.05 -3.93
N LEU A 353 5.48 15.98 -2.97
CA LEU A 353 6.70 16.56 -2.41
C LEU A 353 7.03 15.88 -1.08
N GLY A 354 8.11 15.10 -1.07
CA GLY A 354 8.40 14.13 -0.01
C GLY A 354 7.76 12.78 -0.32
N SER A 355 7.97 12.26 -1.54
CA SER A 355 7.22 11.11 -2.06
C SER A 355 7.59 9.76 -1.43
N GLY A 356 8.64 9.69 -0.61
CA GLY A 356 9.10 8.45 0.02
C GLY A 356 9.39 7.36 -1.00
N ILE A 357 8.79 6.17 -0.79
CA ILE A 357 8.91 5.03 -1.72
C ILE A 357 7.94 5.09 -2.90
N GLY A 358 7.17 6.18 -3.08
CA GLY A 358 6.36 6.43 -4.27
C GLY A 358 5.01 5.69 -4.32
N ASN A 359 4.52 5.12 -3.21
CA ASN A 359 3.22 4.41 -3.18
C ASN A 359 2.05 5.27 -3.70
N ILE A 360 2.05 6.54 -3.34
CA ILE A 360 1.02 7.51 -3.73
C ILE A 360 1.07 7.80 -5.24
N LEU A 361 2.26 7.88 -5.83
CA LEU A 361 2.43 8.08 -7.27
C LEU A 361 1.79 6.95 -8.06
N LEU A 362 2.02 5.70 -7.63
CA LEU A 362 1.48 4.50 -8.26
C LEU A 362 -0.05 4.48 -8.21
N GLN A 363 -0.62 4.75 -7.03
CA GLN A 363 -2.07 4.79 -6.85
C GLN A 363 -2.69 5.92 -7.67
N ALA A 364 -2.18 7.15 -7.56
CA ALA A 364 -2.70 8.30 -8.32
C ALA A 364 -2.73 8.01 -9.82
N SER A 365 -1.62 7.48 -10.35
CA SER A 365 -1.48 7.16 -11.76
C SER A 365 -2.44 6.05 -12.20
N LEU A 366 -2.50 4.92 -11.48
CA LEU A 366 -3.32 3.77 -11.87
C LEU A 366 -4.82 4.00 -11.59
N GLN A 367 -5.18 4.66 -10.50
CA GLN A 367 -6.57 4.89 -10.13
C GLN A 367 -7.22 5.96 -11.03
N THR A 368 -6.52 7.07 -11.29
CA THR A 368 -7.11 8.23 -12.00
C THR A 368 -6.65 8.38 -13.45
N GLY A 369 -5.51 7.77 -13.82
CA GLY A 369 -4.87 7.98 -15.13
C GLY A 369 -4.07 9.27 -15.23
N CYS A 370 -3.83 9.99 -14.13
CA CYS A 370 -3.06 11.24 -14.16
C CYS A 370 -1.56 11.01 -14.40
N ALA A 371 -0.87 12.03 -14.91
CA ALA A 371 0.59 12.05 -14.88
C ALA A 371 1.04 12.30 -13.42
N SER A 372 2.02 11.51 -12.94
CA SER A 372 2.43 11.52 -11.53
C SER A 372 3.93 11.76 -11.39
N TYR A 373 4.29 12.73 -10.54
CA TYR A 373 5.68 13.12 -10.31
C TYR A 373 5.96 13.17 -8.80
N GLY A 374 7.09 12.60 -8.38
CA GLY A 374 7.53 12.63 -6.99
C GLY A 374 8.94 13.17 -6.84
N CYS A 375 9.19 13.84 -5.72
CA CYS A 375 10.52 14.26 -5.31
C CYS A 375 10.78 13.83 -3.87
N GLU A 376 11.87 13.11 -3.65
CA GLU A 376 12.29 12.60 -2.36
C GLU A 376 13.78 12.85 -2.18
N VAL A 377 14.17 13.41 -1.04
CA VAL A 377 15.57 13.77 -0.76
C VAL A 377 16.39 12.58 -0.24
N MET A 378 15.72 11.61 0.39
CA MET A 378 16.36 10.43 0.97
C MET A 378 16.67 9.38 -0.10
N GLU A 379 17.95 9.03 -0.22
CA GLU A 379 18.45 8.11 -1.26
C GLU A 379 17.76 6.74 -1.24
N THR A 380 17.61 6.13 -0.05
CA THR A 380 17.03 4.78 0.05
C THR A 380 15.55 4.75 -0.36
N PRO A 381 14.65 5.59 0.20
CA PRO A 381 13.27 5.67 -0.26
C PRO A 381 13.15 6.02 -1.76
N SER A 382 13.93 6.99 -2.24
CA SER A 382 13.89 7.41 -3.66
C SER A 382 14.34 6.31 -4.61
N ALA A 383 15.38 5.54 -4.25
CA ALA A 383 15.81 4.37 -5.01
C ALA A 383 14.74 3.27 -5.03
N LEU A 384 14.00 3.08 -3.94
CA LEU A 384 12.85 2.16 -3.91
C LEU A 384 11.70 2.68 -4.77
N ALA A 385 11.38 3.96 -4.73
CA ALA A 385 10.36 4.56 -5.60
C ALA A 385 10.64 4.30 -7.08
N THR A 386 11.90 4.46 -7.49
CA THR A 386 12.36 4.18 -8.85
C THR A 386 12.11 2.72 -9.24
N LYS A 387 12.48 1.77 -8.37
CA LYS A 387 12.24 0.33 -8.59
C LYS A 387 10.76 -0.02 -8.59
N GLN A 388 9.97 0.59 -7.70
CA GLN A 388 8.53 0.38 -7.62
C GLN A 388 7.83 0.86 -8.90
N ILE A 389 8.25 2.01 -9.45
CA ILE A 389 7.74 2.51 -10.72
C ILE A 389 8.01 1.52 -11.86
N ILE A 390 9.24 1.00 -11.97
CA ILE A 390 9.58 -0.02 -12.98
C ILE A 390 8.70 -1.26 -12.83
N GLU A 391 8.67 -1.86 -11.64
CA GLU A 391 7.87 -3.08 -11.38
C GLU A 391 6.37 -2.82 -11.65
N ALA A 392 5.84 -1.67 -11.23
CA ALA A 392 4.45 -1.30 -11.48
C ALA A 392 4.14 -1.28 -12.97
N THR A 393 5.00 -0.73 -13.83
CA THR A 393 4.73 -0.72 -15.27
C THR A 393 4.69 -2.13 -15.89
N HIS A 394 5.51 -3.05 -15.41
CA HIS A 394 5.43 -4.45 -15.83
C HIS A 394 4.15 -5.10 -15.36
N ARG A 395 3.75 -4.86 -14.10
CA ARG A 395 2.49 -5.38 -13.56
C ARG A 395 1.29 -4.82 -14.32
N TRP A 396 1.25 -3.53 -14.63
CA TRP A 396 0.18 -2.94 -15.43
C TRP A 396 0.04 -3.63 -16.79
N ARG A 397 1.17 -3.90 -17.47
CA ARG A 397 1.19 -4.67 -18.72
C ARG A 397 0.66 -6.09 -18.52
N MET A 398 1.10 -6.82 -17.49
CA MET A 398 0.62 -8.17 -17.19
C MET A 398 -0.89 -8.21 -16.91
N TRP A 399 -1.40 -7.22 -16.17
CA TRP A 399 -2.82 -7.06 -15.85
C TRP A 399 -3.65 -6.47 -16.99
N ASN A 400 -3.06 -6.22 -18.16
CA ASN A 400 -3.69 -5.60 -19.33
C ASN A 400 -4.36 -4.24 -19.01
N VAL A 401 -3.69 -3.43 -18.21
CA VAL A 401 -4.16 -2.09 -17.83
C VAL A 401 -3.06 -1.03 -17.97
N CYS A 402 -3.44 0.24 -17.92
CA CYS A 402 -2.53 1.38 -17.94
C CYS A 402 -2.87 2.38 -16.83
N GLY A 403 -1.83 3.01 -16.28
CA GLY A 403 -1.93 4.23 -15.50
C GLY A 403 -1.93 5.47 -16.39
N GLY A 404 -1.41 6.57 -15.87
CA GLY A 404 -1.24 7.80 -16.62
C GLY A 404 -0.05 7.81 -17.57
N PRO A 405 0.08 8.88 -18.37
CA PRO A 405 1.02 8.93 -19.49
C PRO A 405 2.49 9.10 -19.08
N ALA A 406 2.76 9.50 -17.84
CA ALA A 406 4.12 9.70 -17.34
C ALA A 406 4.18 9.42 -15.84
N MET A 407 5.26 8.77 -15.41
CA MET A 407 5.53 8.51 -14.01
C MET A 407 7.02 8.65 -13.70
N GLU A 408 7.37 9.59 -12.83
CA GLU A 408 8.76 9.85 -12.46
C GLU A 408 8.90 10.10 -10.96
N ALA A 409 10.01 9.65 -10.40
CA ALA A 409 10.44 9.98 -9.04
C ALA A 409 11.91 10.40 -9.06
N TRP A 410 12.26 11.44 -8.31
CA TRP A 410 13.61 12.02 -8.32
C TRP A 410 14.23 12.02 -6.93
N CYS A 411 15.53 11.77 -6.88
CA CYS A 411 16.34 11.83 -5.65
C CYS A 411 16.95 13.23 -5.52
N GLU A 412 16.14 14.21 -5.13
CA GLU A 412 16.51 15.63 -5.14
C GLU A 412 15.87 16.37 -3.95
N ASP A 413 16.45 17.52 -3.58
CA ASP A 413 15.78 18.48 -2.70
C ASP A 413 14.75 19.27 -3.50
N PHE A 414 13.46 19.08 -3.21
CA PHE A 414 12.38 19.77 -3.92
C PHE A 414 12.43 21.30 -3.78
N THR A 415 13.16 21.84 -2.81
CA THR A 415 13.34 23.29 -2.64
C THR A 415 14.32 23.89 -3.65
N GLU A 416 15.21 23.08 -4.20
CA GLU A 416 16.28 23.48 -5.12
C GLU A 416 16.11 22.88 -6.53
N SER A 417 15.26 21.87 -6.70
CA SER A 417 15.05 21.17 -7.97
C SER A 417 14.37 22.00 -9.05
N ASP A 418 15.05 22.17 -10.18
CA ASP A 418 14.48 22.78 -11.40
C ASP A 418 13.37 21.92 -12.01
N ARG A 419 13.48 20.58 -11.92
CA ARG A 419 12.47 19.64 -12.42
C ARG A 419 11.16 19.78 -11.65
N VAL A 420 11.24 19.94 -10.33
CA VAL A 420 10.07 20.24 -9.49
C VAL A 420 9.43 21.55 -9.92
N ARG A 421 10.20 22.63 -10.07
CA ARG A 421 9.66 23.92 -10.54
C ARG A 421 8.99 23.82 -11.91
N GLU A 422 9.57 23.07 -12.84
CA GLU A 422 9.00 22.86 -14.17
C GLU A 422 7.64 22.15 -14.10
N VAL A 423 7.53 21.08 -13.31
CA VAL A 423 6.27 20.33 -13.19
C VAL A 423 5.22 21.10 -12.40
N LEU A 424 5.61 21.87 -11.37
CA LEU A 424 4.68 22.72 -10.62
C LEU A 424 3.93 23.70 -11.53
N ARG A 425 4.58 24.27 -12.57
CA ARG A 425 3.91 25.19 -13.51
C ARG A 425 2.69 24.60 -14.22
N ARG A 426 2.63 23.28 -14.36
CA ARG A 426 1.51 22.57 -14.99
C ARG A 426 0.67 21.75 -14.01
N ALA A 427 1.09 21.63 -12.75
CA ALA A 427 0.44 20.84 -11.73
C ALA A 427 -1.00 21.28 -11.48
N ASP A 428 -1.90 20.31 -11.35
CA ASP A 428 -3.29 20.51 -10.89
C ASP A 428 -3.39 20.24 -9.40
N VAL A 429 -2.62 19.27 -8.92
CA VAL A 429 -2.65 18.80 -7.54
C VAL A 429 -1.24 18.64 -7.02
N VAL A 430 -0.97 19.22 -5.86
CA VAL A 430 0.26 19.03 -5.10
C VAL A 430 -0.09 18.42 -3.75
N LEU A 431 0.58 17.34 -3.39
CA LEU A 431 0.51 16.73 -2.07
C LEU A 431 1.80 17.00 -1.32
N VAL A 432 1.68 17.41 -0.06
CA VAL A 432 2.83 17.64 0.83
C VAL A 432 2.50 17.10 2.22
N ASN A 433 3.16 16.02 2.63
CA ASN A 433 3.09 15.56 4.03
C ASN A 433 4.00 16.42 4.92
N ASN A 434 3.57 17.65 5.20
CA ASN A 434 4.34 18.61 6.00
C ASN A 434 4.14 18.45 7.52
N TYR A 435 3.72 17.28 8.01
CA TYR A 435 3.41 17.08 9.42
C TYR A 435 4.59 17.37 10.36
N ALA A 436 5.78 16.90 9.97
CA ALA A 436 7.03 17.05 10.72
C ALA A 436 7.98 18.10 10.11
N PHE A 437 7.58 18.81 9.05
CA PHE A 437 8.47 19.75 8.36
C PHE A 437 8.77 20.98 9.20
N ARG A 438 10.03 21.40 9.18
CA ARG A 438 10.51 22.61 9.86
C ARG A 438 9.90 23.87 9.23
N PRO A 439 9.76 24.97 10.00
CA PRO A 439 9.18 26.22 9.50
C PRO A 439 9.85 26.76 8.23
N LYS A 440 11.19 26.71 8.16
CA LYS A 440 11.96 27.16 6.98
C LYS A 440 11.56 26.40 5.71
N THR A 441 11.31 25.11 5.81
CA THR A 441 10.88 24.27 4.68
C THR A 441 9.50 24.69 4.19
N ASN A 442 8.58 24.98 5.12
CA ASN A 442 7.24 25.50 4.80
C ASN A 442 7.28 26.90 4.17
N ASP A 443 8.19 27.78 4.62
CA ASP A 443 8.39 29.10 4.02
C ASP A 443 8.84 28.97 2.55
N THR A 444 9.80 28.09 2.27
CA THR A 444 10.27 27.84 0.90
C THR A 444 9.20 27.20 0.03
N LEU A 445 8.43 26.23 0.54
CA LEU A 445 7.28 25.65 -0.16
C LEU A 445 6.25 26.71 -0.55
N SER A 446 5.97 27.65 0.36
CA SER A 446 5.06 28.77 0.07
C SER A 446 5.55 29.61 -1.11
N LEU A 447 6.87 29.79 -1.27
CA LEU A 447 7.45 30.45 -2.44
C LEU A 447 7.33 29.60 -3.72
N LEU A 448 7.50 28.28 -3.63
CA LEU A 448 7.32 27.37 -4.77
C LEU A 448 5.88 27.39 -5.30
N PHE A 449 4.88 27.56 -4.43
CA PHE A 449 3.48 27.63 -4.86
C PHE A 449 3.16 28.84 -5.75
N LEU A 450 4.05 29.83 -5.85
CA LEU A 450 3.93 30.92 -6.82
C LEU A 450 4.02 30.43 -8.27
N ASP A 451 4.70 29.31 -8.53
CA ASP A 451 4.80 28.70 -9.86
C ASP A 451 3.49 28.01 -10.30
N LEU A 452 2.59 27.68 -9.36
CA LEU A 452 1.33 26.98 -9.66
C LEU A 452 0.34 27.83 -10.45
N LYS A 453 -0.40 27.19 -11.36
CA LYS A 453 -1.51 27.81 -12.09
C LYS A 453 -2.71 28.11 -11.18
N ASP A 454 -3.53 29.07 -11.57
CA ASP A 454 -4.81 29.33 -10.88
C ASP A 454 -5.70 28.07 -10.91
N GLY A 455 -6.39 27.82 -9.80
CA GLY A 455 -7.21 26.64 -9.59
C GLY A 455 -6.44 25.39 -9.11
N ALA A 456 -5.11 25.38 -9.16
CA ALA A 456 -4.32 24.29 -8.61
C ALA A 456 -4.59 24.12 -7.11
N LYS A 457 -4.63 22.86 -6.64
CA LYS A 457 -4.92 22.51 -5.26
C LYS A 457 -3.70 21.92 -4.58
N ILE A 458 -3.36 22.44 -3.41
CA ILE A 458 -2.33 21.91 -2.53
C ILE A 458 -3.04 21.20 -1.37
N PHE A 459 -2.57 20.01 -1.02
CA PHE A 459 -3.05 19.21 0.09
C PHE A 459 -1.92 19.05 1.10
N SER A 460 -2.18 19.39 2.37
CA SER A 460 -1.17 19.35 3.43
C SER A 460 -1.75 18.96 4.79
N LEU A 461 -0.92 18.47 5.70
CA LEU A 461 -1.35 18.10 7.06
C LEU A 461 -1.22 19.24 8.08
N ARG A 462 -0.44 20.28 7.74
CA ARG A 462 -0.36 21.55 8.45
C ARG A 462 -0.72 22.70 7.49
N PRO A 463 -1.39 23.76 7.96
CA PRO A 463 -1.79 24.86 7.10
C PRO A 463 -0.59 25.73 6.72
N PHE A 464 -0.53 26.17 5.47
CA PHE A 464 0.44 27.18 5.03
C PHE A 464 0.00 28.61 5.34
N VAL A 465 -1.32 28.86 5.34
CA VAL A 465 -1.88 30.18 5.65
C VAL A 465 -2.32 30.21 7.11
N PRO A 466 -1.76 31.10 7.95
CA PRO A 466 -2.22 31.31 9.32
C PRO A 466 -3.69 31.73 9.37
N THR A 467 -4.43 31.30 10.41
CA THR A 467 -5.87 31.60 10.55
C THR A 467 -6.18 33.09 10.73
N ASP A 468 -5.22 33.84 11.26
CA ASP A 468 -5.24 35.29 11.44
C ASP A 468 -4.73 36.08 10.22
N PHE A 469 -4.27 35.40 9.16
CA PHE A 469 -3.86 36.07 7.93
C PHE A 469 -5.02 36.86 7.33
N ARG A 470 -4.77 38.14 7.03
CA ARG A 470 -5.72 39.03 6.35
C ARG A 470 -5.03 39.70 5.18
N LEU A 471 -5.73 39.78 4.05
CA LEU A 471 -5.25 40.53 2.91
C LEU A 471 -5.35 42.02 3.21
N THR A 472 -4.20 42.68 3.24
CA THR A 472 -3.99 44.11 3.50
C THR A 472 -2.91 44.62 2.56
N GLU A 473 -2.72 45.94 2.48
CA GLU A 473 -1.66 46.53 1.65
C GLU A 473 -0.26 45.99 2.03
N ARG A 474 -0.02 45.70 3.31
CA ARG A 474 1.25 45.16 3.81
C ARG A 474 1.45 43.67 3.49
N THR A 475 0.36 42.92 3.37
CA THR A 475 0.39 41.46 3.17
C THR A 475 0.11 41.05 1.73
N ALA A 476 -0.21 42.00 0.84
CA ALA A 476 -0.52 41.75 -0.57
C ALA A 476 0.67 41.15 -1.36
N SER A 477 1.91 41.39 -0.93
CA SER A 477 3.12 40.80 -1.52
C SER A 477 3.48 39.43 -0.96
N SER A 478 2.76 38.95 0.05
CA SER A 478 2.99 37.62 0.63
C SER A 478 2.61 36.53 -0.39
N PRO A 479 3.39 35.44 -0.52
CA PRO A 479 2.98 34.28 -1.33
C PRO A 479 1.68 33.63 -0.83
N LEU A 480 1.28 33.89 0.42
CA LEU A 480 0.05 33.38 1.01
C LEU A 480 -1.20 34.15 0.53
N ALA A 481 -1.02 35.34 -0.04
CA ALA A 481 -2.13 36.21 -0.47
C ALA A 481 -2.96 35.64 -1.63
N ILE A 482 -2.43 34.63 -2.34
CA ILE A 482 -3.10 33.96 -3.46
C ILE A 482 -3.79 32.66 -3.05
N LEU A 483 -3.80 32.28 -1.77
CA LEU A 483 -4.29 30.97 -1.33
C LEU A 483 -5.63 31.08 -0.60
N ARG A 484 -6.66 30.40 -1.11
CA ARG A 484 -7.87 30.09 -0.35
C ARG A 484 -7.68 28.79 0.42
N VAL A 485 -7.94 28.78 1.72
CA VAL A 485 -7.72 27.59 2.57
C VAL A 485 -9.03 27.05 3.10
N GLU A 486 -9.21 25.73 2.95
CA GLU A 486 -10.27 24.95 3.58
C GLU A 486 -9.62 23.92 4.52
N GLU A 487 -10.03 23.92 5.79
CA GLU A 487 -9.70 22.83 6.73
C GLU A 487 -10.71 21.69 6.57
N ARG A 488 -10.20 20.47 6.50
CA ARG A 488 -10.97 19.23 6.41
C ARG A 488 -10.46 18.20 7.41
N ARG A 489 -11.20 17.12 7.59
CA ARG A 489 -10.85 16.04 8.52
C ARG A 489 -10.78 14.71 7.80
N TYR A 490 -9.74 13.94 8.07
CA TYR A 490 -9.61 12.57 7.59
C TYR A 490 -10.03 11.57 8.66
N ALA A 491 -10.48 10.38 8.25
CA ALA A 491 -10.93 9.32 9.15
C ALA A 491 -9.76 8.42 9.62
N SER A 492 -10.02 7.56 10.62
CA SER A 492 -9.10 6.49 11.01
C SER A 492 -8.72 5.63 9.79
N GLY A 493 -7.46 5.24 9.68
CA GLY A 493 -6.95 4.43 8.56
C GLY A 493 -6.52 5.24 7.32
N CYS A 494 -6.47 6.57 7.43
CA CYS A 494 -5.92 7.46 6.38
C CYS A 494 -4.40 7.68 6.49
N VAL A 495 -3.81 7.48 7.67
CA VAL A 495 -2.38 7.68 7.93
C VAL A 495 -1.82 6.51 8.76
N SER A 496 -0.52 6.22 8.64
CA SER A 496 0.09 5.06 9.31
C SER A 496 0.40 5.28 10.80
N TRP A 497 0.73 6.51 11.21
CA TRP A 497 1.28 6.82 12.54
C TRP A 497 0.21 7.08 13.62
N THR A 498 -1.03 7.41 13.25
CA THR A 498 -2.14 7.54 14.21
C THR A 498 -3.33 6.68 13.83
N GLY A 499 -3.94 6.00 14.81
CA GLY A 499 -5.20 5.28 14.62
C GLY A 499 -6.44 6.17 14.68
N GLY A 500 -6.25 7.49 14.76
CA GLY A 500 -7.32 8.48 14.95
C GLY A 500 -7.66 9.25 13.67
N SER A 501 -8.70 10.07 13.76
CA SER A 501 -8.98 11.13 12.78
C SER A 501 -8.06 12.33 13.02
N GLY A 502 -7.62 13.01 11.98
CA GLY A 502 -6.89 14.28 12.08
C GLY A 502 -7.44 15.33 11.12
N ALA A 503 -6.75 16.47 11.06
CA ALA A 503 -7.06 17.55 10.14
C ALA A 503 -6.08 17.55 8.97
N TYR A 504 -6.56 17.99 7.82
CA TYR A 504 -5.74 18.32 6.65
C TYR A 504 -6.32 19.55 5.98
N TYR A 505 -5.53 20.18 5.12
CA TYR A 505 -5.84 21.48 4.57
C TYR A 505 -5.77 21.41 3.06
N VAL A 506 -6.74 22.05 2.41
CA VAL A 506 -6.82 22.19 0.97
C VAL A 506 -6.61 23.66 0.65
N GLN A 507 -5.50 23.99 0.00
CA GLN A 507 -5.22 25.35 -0.46
C GLN A 507 -5.46 25.44 -1.96
N THR A 508 -6.35 26.33 -2.39
CA THR A 508 -6.59 26.58 -3.83
C THR A 508 -5.92 27.88 -4.22
N VAL A 509 -5.10 27.83 -5.28
CA VAL A 509 -4.47 29.01 -5.87
C VAL A 509 -5.52 29.86 -6.56
N ASP A 510 -5.70 31.10 -6.10
CA ASP A 510 -6.65 32.07 -6.61
C ASP A 510 -6.09 33.50 -6.56
N ARG A 511 -5.51 33.92 -7.68
CA ARG A 511 -4.98 35.28 -7.84
C ARG A 511 -6.07 36.36 -7.96
N SER A 512 -7.35 36.00 -8.14
CA SER A 512 -8.44 36.97 -8.15
C SER A 512 -8.57 37.71 -6.81
N LEU A 513 -8.16 37.07 -5.71
CA LEU A 513 -8.11 37.69 -4.36
C LEU A 513 -7.35 39.02 -4.38
N ILE A 514 -6.15 39.02 -4.96
CA ILE A 514 -5.29 40.21 -5.05
C ILE A 514 -5.86 41.19 -6.08
N GLN A 515 -6.34 40.70 -7.23
CA GLN A 515 -6.93 41.55 -8.27
C GLN A 515 -8.11 42.36 -7.74
N HIS A 516 -9.03 41.72 -7.02
CA HIS A 516 -10.17 42.37 -6.39
C HIS A 516 -9.78 43.35 -5.29
N PHE A 517 -8.77 43.00 -4.48
CA PHE A 517 -8.24 43.89 -3.45
C PHE A 517 -7.64 45.16 -4.05
N THR A 518 -6.79 45.03 -5.07
CA THR A 518 -6.17 46.18 -5.76
C THR A 518 -7.22 47.04 -6.47
N ALA A 519 -8.21 46.43 -7.15
CA ALA A 519 -9.29 47.16 -7.80
C ALA A 519 -10.15 47.96 -6.81
N SER A 520 -10.37 47.43 -5.60
CA SER A 520 -11.12 48.12 -4.55
C SER A 520 -10.30 49.23 -3.85
N ALA A 521 -8.97 49.20 -3.99
CA ALA A 521 -8.06 50.18 -3.41
C ALA A 521 -7.78 51.38 -4.33
N VAL A 522 -8.18 51.33 -5.62
CA VAL A 522 -8.09 52.48 -6.54
C VAL A 522 -9.31 53.39 -6.31
N PRO A 523 -9.15 54.61 -5.76
CA PRO A 523 -10.27 55.54 -5.64
C PRO A 523 -10.76 55.99 -7.03
N GLU A 524 -12.08 56.17 -7.18
CA GLU A 524 -12.82 56.63 -8.39
C GLU A 524 -12.41 58.02 -8.94
N ASN A 525 -11.24 58.56 -8.61
CA ASN A 525 -10.88 59.96 -8.86
C ASN A 525 -9.77 60.17 -9.90
N THR A 526 -9.77 59.41 -10.99
CA THR A 526 -8.84 59.65 -12.12
C THR A 526 -9.51 59.49 -13.49
N THR A 527 -10.69 60.08 -13.68
CA THR A 527 -11.24 60.33 -15.03
C THR A 527 -11.96 61.67 -15.08
N ALA A 528 -11.20 62.74 -14.85
CA ALA A 528 -11.56 64.10 -15.25
C ALA A 528 -10.28 64.94 -15.34
N MET A 529 -9.58 64.88 -16.47
CA MET A 529 -8.83 65.99 -17.07
C MET A 529 -8.65 65.75 -18.56
#